data_AF-A0A819HLM2-F1
#
_entry.id   AF-A0A819HLM2-F1
#
_cell.length_a   1.000
_cell.length_b   1.000
_cell.length_c   1.000
_cell.angle_alpha   90.00
_cell.angle_beta   90.00
_cell.angle_gamma   90.00
#
_symmetry.space_group_name_H-M   'P 1'
#
loop_
_entity.id
_entity.type
_entity.pdbx_description
1 polymer ?
#
loop_
_entity_poly.entity_id
_entity_poly.type
_entity_poly.pdbx_seq_one_letter_code
_entity_poly.pdbx_strand_id
1 'polypeptide(L)'
;FNLTNKTDVEETERKINEYKEANKEVITKNRGKLSNDEIFIEHLIEQERTAEEMRKKIYEQELQKEQEAKQRVKHDLMEALLHSTGNVNQVLKKGIEDLEKKRKEDVQPIMPNMIKREEEILISLSNDQNQQRLFEYIPPIYDHQGPSIPDKNDLEQLGYLDHVRQEKPVERAGGYTREYPCLRAIEEAFDMLLFVKENSLIDTKQGPTDENESMET
;
A
#
# COMPACT_ATOMS: atom_id res chain seq x y z
N PHE A 1 -53.56 -7.90 1.58
CA PHE A 1 -54.88 -8.55 1.43
C PHE A 1 -55.97 -7.49 1.24
N ASN A 2 -56.29 -6.67 2.24
CA ASN A 2 -57.34 -5.64 2.17
C ASN A 2 -57.17 -4.60 1.05
N LEU A 3 -56.00 -3.95 0.94
CA LEU A 3 -55.73 -3.01 -0.17
C LEU A 3 -55.79 -3.67 -1.56
N THR A 4 -55.42 -4.95 -1.65
CA THR A 4 -55.37 -5.69 -2.91
C THR A 4 -56.76 -6.10 -3.38
N ASN A 5 -57.64 -6.44 -2.44
CA ASN A 5 -59.03 -6.85 -2.70
C ASN A 5 -60.03 -5.69 -2.60
N LYS A 6 -59.53 -4.44 -2.46
CA LYS A 6 -60.32 -3.22 -2.29
C LYS A 6 -61.40 -3.33 -1.22
N THR A 7 -61.12 -4.13 -0.19
CA THR A 7 -62.03 -4.38 0.93
C THR A 7 -61.50 -3.56 2.10
N ASP A 8 -62.34 -2.72 2.69
CA ASP A 8 -61.99 -1.92 3.87
C ASP A 8 -60.68 -1.09 3.71
N VAL A 9 -60.68 -0.26 2.67
CA VAL A 9 -59.51 0.53 2.27
C VAL A 9 -59.23 1.65 3.28
N GLU A 10 -60.26 2.34 3.78
CA GLU A 10 -60.10 3.44 4.75
C GLU A 10 -59.47 3.00 6.08
N GLU A 11 -59.93 1.90 6.69
CA GLU A 11 -59.37 1.43 7.95
C GLU A 11 -57.91 0.98 7.76
N THR A 12 -57.63 0.34 6.62
CA THR A 12 -56.26 -0.12 6.33
C THR A 12 -55.32 1.04 6.02
N GLU A 13 -55.78 2.09 5.34
CA GLU A 13 -55.03 3.33 5.14
C GLU A 13 -54.74 4.05 6.45
N ARG A 14 -55.71 4.07 7.38
CA ARG A 14 -55.50 4.63 8.73
C ARG A 14 -54.41 3.89 9.49
N LYS A 15 -54.43 2.55 9.49
CA LYS A 15 -53.39 1.71 10.10
C LYS A 15 -52.02 1.90 9.46
N ILE A 16 -51.96 2.08 8.14
CA ILE A 16 -50.71 2.40 7.42
C ILE A 16 -50.17 3.75 7.87
N ASN A 17 -51.02 4.76 8.04
CA ASN A 17 -50.60 6.09 8.48
C ASN A 17 -50.13 6.07 9.95
N GLU A 18 -50.84 5.37 10.84
CA GLU A 18 -50.41 5.16 12.22
C GLU A 18 -49.03 4.46 12.27
N TYR A 19 -48.82 3.43 11.44
CA TYR A 19 -47.52 2.76 11.35
C TYR A 19 -46.43 3.67 10.78
N LYS A 20 -46.73 4.48 9.76
CA LYS A 20 -45.76 5.43 9.19
C LYS A 20 -45.26 6.43 10.22
N GLU A 21 -46.15 7.02 11.01
CA GLU A 21 -45.76 7.97 12.06
C GLU A 21 -44.98 7.27 13.18
N ALA A 22 -45.45 6.12 13.68
CA ALA A 22 -44.72 5.37 14.72
C ALA A 22 -43.34 4.91 14.24
N ASN A 23 -43.21 4.45 12.99
CA ASN A 23 -41.94 4.00 12.45
C ASN A 23 -40.97 5.18 12.20
N LYS A 24 -41.49 6.35 11.84
CA LYS A 24 -40.69 7.58 11.71
C LYS A 24 -40.01 7.95 13.04
N GLU A 25 -40.72 7.84 14.17
CA GLU A 25 -40.14 8.07 15.51
C GLU A 25 -39.08 7.03 15.89
N VAL A 26 -39.28 5.77 15.53
CA VAL A 26 -38.29 4.71 15.76
C VAL A 26 -37.03 4.95 14.94
N ILE A 27 -37.17 5.35 13.68
CA ILE A 27 -36.04 5.65 12.79
C ILE A 27 -35.24 6.85 13.29
N THR A 28 -35.89 7.93 13.73
CA THR A 28 -35.17 9.12 14.25
C THR A 28 -34.40 8.78 15.53
N LYS A 29 -35.00 7.99 16.43
CA LYS A 29 -34.33 7.51 17.66
C LYS A 29 -33.12 6.61 17.36
N ASN A 30 -33.25 5.70 16.39
CA ASN A 30 -32.16 4.81 16.00
C ASN A 30 -31.02 5.55 15.28
N ARG A 31 -31.34 6.56 14.47
CA ARG A 31 -30.32 7.45 13.86
C ARG A 31 -29.46 8.16 14.92
N GLY A 32 -30.07 8.63 16.01
CA GLY A 32 -29.33 9.26 17.10
C GLY A 32 -28.40 8.30 17.85
N LYS A 33 -28.79 7.03 18.03
CA LYS A 33 -27.93 6.02 18.68
C LYS A 33 -26.72 5.66 17.83
N LEU A 34 -26.91 5.43 16.54
CA LEU A 34 -25.82 5.14 15.61
C LEU A 34 -24.76 6.26 15.63
N SER A 35 -25.20 7.52 15.72
CA SER A 35 -24.29 8.66 15.81
C SER A 35 -23.50 8.71 17.13
N ASN A 36 -24.09 8.32 18.26
CA ASN A 36 -23.39 8.31 19.55
C ASN A 36 -22.39 7.16 19.64
N ASP A 37 -22.76 5.99 19.11
CA ASP A 37 -21.87 4.81 19.06
C ASP A 37 -20.67 5.10 18.15
N GLU A 38 -20.87 5.80 17.03
CA GLU A 38 -19.79 6.25 16.15
C GLU A 38 -18.80 7.18 16.88
N ILE A 39 -19.32 8.21 17.56
CA ILE A 39 -18.49 9.14 18.35
C ILE A 39 -17.71 8.40 19.45
N PHE A 40 -18.31 7.39 20.07
CA PHE A 40 -17.64 6.58 21.08
C PHE A 40 -16.51 5.72 20.48
N ILE A 41 -16.73 5.13 19.32
CA ILE A 41 -15.72 4.36 18.59
C ILE A 41 -14.56 5.26 18.18
N GLU A 42 -14.84 6.45 17.63
CA GLU A 42 -13.80 7.44 17.28
C GLU A 42 -12.94 7.81 18.50
N HIS A 43 -13.57 8.04 19.65
CA HIS A 43 -12.85 8.34 20.89
C HIS A 43 -11.93 7.20 21.34
N LEU A 44 -12.39 5.94 21.24
CA LEU A 44 -11.56 4.77 21.57
C LEU A 44 -10.36 4.64 20.63
N ILE A 45 -10.55 4.87 19.33
CA ILE A 45 -9.48 4.83 18.32
C ILE A 45 -8.44 5.91 18.62
N GLU A 46 -8.88 7.12 18.97
CA GLU A 46 -7.98 8.21 19.32
C GLU A 46 -7.18 7.90 20.60
N GLN A 47 -7.82 7.29 21.59
CA GLN A 47 -7.15 6.85 22.82
C GLN A 47 -6.09 5.77 22.54
N GLU A 48 -6.40 4.78 21.71
CA GLU A 48 -5.45 3.72 21.33
C GLU A 48 -4.25 4.30 20.58
N ARG A 49 -4.51 5.19 19.61
CA ARG A 49 -3.48 5.85 18.82
C ARG A 49 -2.54 6.69 19.70
N THR A 50 -3.09 7.49 20.60
CA THR A 50 -2.26 8.32 21.51
C THR A 50 -1.45 7.45 22.47
N ALA A 51 -1.99 6.34 22.96
CA ALA A 51 -1.24 5.39 23.79
C ALA A 51 -0.09 4.72 23.02
N GLU A 52 -0.32 4.34 21.76
CA GLU A 52 0.72 3.76 20.90
C GLU A 52 1.83 4.78 20.58
N GLU A 53 1.46 6.01 20.23
CA GLU A 53 2.41 7.10 19.97
C GLU A 53 3.27 7.40 21.22
N MET A 54 2.67 7.40 22.41
CA MET A 54 3.39 7.54 23.67
C MET A 54 4.34 6.37 23.91
N ARG A 55 3.90 5.13 23.67
CA ARG A 55 4.75 3.94 23.81
C ARG A 55 5.95 3.98 22.86
N LYS A 56 5.74 4.41 21.62
CA LYS A 56 6.80 4.57 20.61
C LYS A 56 7.81 5.64 21.03
N LYS A 57 7.34 6.81 21.50
CA LYS A 57 8.20 7.89 21.99
C LYS A 57 9.06 7.46 23.18
N ILE A 58 8.49 6.73 24.14
CA ILE A 58 9.24 6.21 25.30
C ILE A 58 10.36 5.29 24.83
N TYR A 59 10.04 4.36 23.92
CA TYR A 59 11.03 3.43 23.37
C TYR A 59 12.16 4.15 22.60
N GLU A 60 11.83 5.12 21.76
CA GLU A 60 12.84 5.91 21.03
C GLU A 60 13.75 6.69 21.98
N GLN A 61 13.20 7.29 23.03
CA GLN A 61 13.98 7.99 24.06
C GLN A 61 14.90 7.05 24.84
N GLU A 62 14.41 5.85 25.17
CA GLU A 62 15.20 4.84 25.88
C GLU A 62 16.37 4.35 25.02
N LEU A 63 16.12 4.11 23.73
CA LEU A 63 17.16 3.73 22.78
C LEU A 63 18.21 4.85 22.59
N GLN A 64 17.78 6.10 22.49
CA GLN A 64 18.70 7.25 22.39
C GLN A 64 19.58 7.35 23.62
N LYS A 65 19.00 7.21 24.83
CA LYS A 65 19.76 7.20 26.09
C LYS A 65 20.79 6.07 26.13
N GLU A 66 20.42 4.87 25.67
CA GLU A 66 21.35 3.74 25.59
C GLU A 66 22.51 4.03 24.62
N GLN A 67 22.22 4.62 23.46
CA GLN A 67 23.25 5.00 22.48
C GLN A 67 24.19 6.08 23.04
N GLU A 68 23.64 7.13 23.65
CA GLU A 68 24.44 8.18 24.29
C GLU A 68 25.29 7.64 25.44
N ALA A 69 24.76 6.73 26.25
CA ALA A 69 25.52 6.08 27.32
C ALA A 69 26.70 5.27 26.76
N LYS A 70 26.48 4.49 25.69
CA LYS A 70 27.56 3.75 25.00
C LYS A 70 28.62 4.70 24.41
N GLN A 71 28.20 5.80 23.79
CA GLN A 71 29.11 6.80 23.24
C GLN A 71 29.93 7.49 24.33
N ARG A 72 29.31 7.86 25.46
CA ARG A 72 30.00 8.44 26.62
C ARG A 72 31.05 7.49 27.17
N VAL A 73 30.71 6.21 27.38
CA VAL A 73 31.70 5.23 27.88
C VAL A 73 32.88 5.07 26.91
N LYS A 74 32.61 5.04 25.59
CA LYS A 74 33.67 4.99 24.58
C LYS A 74 34.55 6.24 24.62
N HIS A 75 33.95 7.42 24.78
CA HIS A 75 34.66 8.68 24.90
C HIS A 75 35.54 8.71 26.17
N ASP A 76 34.98 8.35 27.33
CA ASP A 76 35.71 8.32 28.61
C ASP A 76 36.91 7.37 28.56
N LEU A 77 36.75 6.20 27.92
CA LEU A 77 37.86 5.27 27.69
C LEU A 77 38.95 5.88 26.79
N MET A 78 38.55 6.57 25.72
CA MET A 78 39.48 7.25 24.81
C MET A 78 40.25 8.36 25.53
N GLU A 79 39.56 9.15 26.34
CA GLU A 79 40.15 10.23 27.14
C GLU A 79 41.13 9.68 28.18
N ALA A 80 40.78 8.59 28.86
CA ALA A 80 41.67 7.89 29.78
C ALA A 80 42.92 7.35 29.08
N LEU A 81 42.79 6.86 27.83
CA LEU A 81 43.93 6.41 27.03
C LEU A 81 44.82 7.56 26.56
N LEU A 82 44.23 8.71 26.21
CA LEU A 82 44.97 9.89 25.75
C LEU A 82 45.84 10.51 26.85
N HIS A 83 45.33 10.55 28.09
CA HIS A 83 45.98 11.21 29.21
C HIS A 83 46.79 10.26 30.11
N SER A 84 46.65 8.94 29.95
CA SER A 84 47.39 7.97 30.77
C SER A 84 48.81 7.76 30.24
N THR A 85 49.79 8.03 31.10
CA THR A 85 51.21 7.74 30.87
C THR A 85 51.62 6.34 31.36
N GLY A 86 50.66 5.53 31.84
CA GLY A 86 50.87 4.20 32.42
C GLY A 86 50.69 3.03 31.44
N ASN A 87 50.70 1.79 31.96
CA ASN A 87 50.54 0.59 31.13
C ASN A 87 49.11 0.49 30.57
N VAL A 88 48.98 0.58 29.25
CA VAL A 88 47.73 0.54 28.49
C VAL A 88 46.81 -0.61 28.90
N ASN A 89 47.37 -1.78 29.23
CA ASN A 89 46.59 -2.95 29.61
C ASN A 89 45.79 -2.77 30.91
N GLN A 90 46.24 -1.91 31.83
CA GLN A 90 45.53 -1.64 33.08
C GLN A 90 44.33 -0.70 32.85
N VAL A 91 44.47 0.27 31.94
CA VAL A 91 43.40 1.20 31.57
C VAL A 91 42.29 0.47 30.83
N LEU A 92 42.65 -0.42 29.90
CA LEU A 92 41.68 -1.25 29.18
C LEU A 92 40.89 -2.19 30.10
N LYS A 93 41.55 -2.82 31.07
CA LYS A 93 40.87 -3.69 32.06
C LYS A 93 39.82 -2.94 32.88
N LYS A 94 40.14 -1.73 33.36
CA LYS A 94 39.18 -0.87 34.07
C LYS A 94 37.99 -0.48 33.18
N GLY A 95 38.26 -0.10 31.93
CA GLY A 95 37.20 0.23 30.97
C GLY A 95 36.26 -0.95 30.66
N ILE A 96 36.79 -2.18 30.59
CA ILE A 96 36.00 -3.40 30.41
C ILE A 96 35.13 -3.67 31.64
N GLU A 97 35.67 -3.51 32.85
CA GLU A 97 34.90 -3.68 34.10
C GLU A 97 33.77 -2.65 34.23
N ASP A 98 33.99 -1.40 33.83
CA ASP A 98 32.96 -0.35 33.86
C ASP A 98 31.86 -0.57 32.81
N LEU A 99 32.21 -1.10 31.63
CA LEU A 99 31.25 -1.57 30.62
C LEU A 99 30.39 -2.72 31.14
N GLU A 100 31.00 -3.69 31.83
CA GLU A 100 30.28 -4.84 32.39
C GLU A 100 29.36 -4.47 33.56
N LYS A 101 29.72 -3.48 34.38
CA LYS A 101 28.87 -2.97 35.46
C LYS A 101 27.64 -2.25 34.91
N LYS A 102 27.80 -1.33 33.95
CA LYS A 102 26.67 -0.63 33.32
C LYS A 102 25.71 -1.59 32.61
N ARG A 103 26.24 -2.62 31.94
CA ARG A 103 25.42 -3.65 31.27
C ARG A 103 24.58 -4.50 32.24
N LYS A 104 24.98 -4.59 33.52
CA LYS A 104 24.24 -5.34 34.56
C LYS A 104 23.19 -4.48 35.27
N GLU A 105 23.40 -3.16 35.34
CA GLU A 105 22.48 -2.20 35.95
C GLU A 105 21.29 -1.84 35.04
N ASP A 106 21.47 -1.87 33.71
CA ASP A 106 20.45 -1.51 32.71
C ASP A 106 19.44 -2.64 32.38
N VAL A 107 19.42 -3.76 33.12
CA VAL A 107 18.44 -4.85 32.91
C VAL A 107 17.12 -4.51 33.63
N GLN A 108 16.42 -3.48 33.16
CA GLN A 108 14.99 -3.35 33.41
C GLN A 108 14.21 -4.24 32.42
N PRO A 109 13.01 -4.72 32.75
CA PRO A 109 12.27 -5.66 31.91
C PRO A 109 11.87 -4.98 30.60
N ILE A 110 12.69 -5.21 29.58
CA ILE A 110 12.47 -4.83 28.18
C ILE A 110 11.13 -5.46 27.76
N MET A 111 10.16 -4.61 27.41
CA MET A 111 8.94 -5.07 26.76
C MET A 111 9.29 -5.97 25.57
N PRO A 112 8.57 -7.10 25.38
CA PRO A 112 9.04 -8.19 24.54
C PRO A 112 9.36 -7.75 23.11
N ASN A 113 10.64 -7.95 22.75
CA ASN A 113 11.18 -8.18 21.41
C ASN A 113 10.46 -7.47 20.25
N MET A 114 10.74 -6.19 20.05
CA MET A 114 10.81 -5.65 18.68
C MET A 114 12.27 -5.67 18.25
N ILE A 115 12.73 -6.87 17.86
CA ILE A 115 13.99 -7.04 17.12
C ILE A 115 13.87 -6.12 15.90
N LYS A 116 14.69 -5.06 15.87
CA LYS A 116 14.98 -4.33 14.63
C LYS A 116 15.72 -5.31 13.73
N ARG A 117 14.94 -6.10 12.98
CA ARG A 117 15.45 -6.92 11.89
C ARG A 117 16.07 -5.91 10.92
N GLU A 118 17.37 -6.06 10.70
CA GLU A 118 18.11 -5.29 9.70
C GLU A 118 17.28 -5.26 8.41
N GLU A 119 17.22 -4.09 7.80
CA GLU A 119 16.52 -3.79 6.56
C GLU A 119 17.20 -4.54 5.40
N GLU A 120 17.14 -5.87 5.41
CA GLU A 120 17.11 -6.62 4.17
C GLU A 120 15.79 -6.25 3.51
N ILE A 121 15.92 -5.57 2.37
CA ILE A 121 14.88 -5.11 1.48
C ILE A 121 13.97 -6.29 1.12
N LEU A 122 13.00 -6.55 1.98
CA LEU A 122 11.83 -7.34 1.66
C LEU A 122 11.03 -6.40 0.76
N ILE A 123 11.14 -6.63 -0.55
CA ILE A 123 10.38 -6.03 -1.63
C ILE A 123 9.07 -5.49 -1.08
N SER A 124 8.91 -4.17 -1.12
CA SER A 124 7.75 -3.44 -0.65
C SER A 124 6.45 -4.09 -1.13
N LEU A 125 5.90 -4.99 -0.32
CA LEU A 125 4.47 -5.15 -0.20
C LEU A 125 4.04 -3.94 0.61
N SER A 126 3.79 -2.85 -0.11
CA SER A 126 3.24 -1.62 0.42
C SER A 126 2.11 -1.98 1.39
N ASN A 127 2.31 -1.63 2.66
CA ASN A 127 1.25 -1.66 3.66
C ASN A 127 0.27 -0.52 3.33
N ASP A 128 -0.46 -0.65 2.22
CA ASP A 128 -1.66 0.14 1.97
C ASP A 128 -2.76 -0.48 2.82
N GLN A 129 -2.77 -0.08 4.09
CA GLN A 129 -3.86 -0.31 5.05
C GLN A 129 -5.15 0.44 4.66
N ASN A 130 -5.18 1.08 3.49
CA ASN A 130 -6.37 1.70 2.93
C ASN A 130 -6.82 0.93 1.69
N GLN A 131 -7.89 0.16 1.89
CA GLN A 131 -8.63 -0.60 0.88
C GLN A 131 -7.96 -1.91 0.48
N GLN A 132 -8.57 -3.03 0.90
CA GLN A 132 -8.66 -4.21 0.05
C GLN A 132 -9.39 -3.80 -1.24
N ARG A 133 -8.71 -3.07 -2.13
CA ARG A 133 -9.17 -2.95 -3.50
C ARG A 133 -9.06 -4.36 -4.07
N LEU A 134 -10.20 -4.94 -4.44
CA LEU A 134 -10.21 -6.17 -5.22
C LEU A 134 -9.27 -5.95 -6.40
N PHE A 135 -8.48 -6.98 -6.74
CA PHE A 135 -7.58 -6.91 -7.89
C PHE A 135 -8.39 -6.48 -9.12
N GLU A 136 -8.11 -5.26 -9.59
CA GLU A 136 -8.66 -4.74 -10.82
C GLU A 136 -7.65 -5.03 -11.92
N TYR A 137 -8.00 -5.94 -12.83
CA TYR A 137 -7.15 -6.25 -13.96
C TYR A 137 -7.06 -5.02 -14.86
N ILE A 138 -5.89 -4.39 -14.87
CA ILE A 138 -5.52 -3.39 -15.85
C ILE A 138 -4.77 -4.14 -16.96
N PRO A 139 -5.32 -4.25 -18.18
CA PRO A 139 -4.62 -4.87 -19.29
C PRO A 139 -3.27 -4.16 -19.50
N PRO A 140 -2.16 -4.88 -19.67
CA PRO A 140 -0.88 -4.26 -19.95
C PRO A 140 -0.98 -3.46 -21.26
N ILE A 141 -0.64 -2.18 -21.17
CA ILE A 141 -0.55 -1.30 -22.34
C ILE A 141 0.87 -1.43 -22.87
N TYR A 142 1.01 -2.07 -24.03
CA TYR A 142 2.28 -2.17 -24.73
C TYR A 142 2.41 -1.03 -25.74
N ASP A 143 3.51 -0.28 -25.65
CA ASP A 143 3.89 0.66 -26.69
C ASP A 143 4.75 -0.08 -27.72
N HIS A 144 4.14 -0.45 -28.83
CA HIS A 144 4.78 -1.25 -29.87
C HIS A 144 5.68 -0.42 -30.81
N GLN A 145 5.78 0.91 -30.66
CA GLN A 145 6.61 1.81 -31.50
C GLN A 145 6.61 1.41 -32.98
N GLY A 146 5.42 1.13 -33.53
CA GLY A 146 5.23 0.50 -34.83
C GLY A 146 3.83 0.77 -35.39
N PRO A 147 3.50 0.23 -36.58
CA PRO A 147 2.16 0.37 -37.14
C PRO A 147 1.13 -0.26 -36.19
N SER A 148 -0.06 0.35 -36.11
CA SER A 148 -1.16 -0.22 -35.32
C SER A 148 -1.50 -1.61 -35.85
N ILE A 149 -1.77 -2.53 -34.92
CA ILE A 149 -2.23 -3.88 -35.26
C ILE A 149 -3.62 -3.73 -35.93
N PRO A 150 -3.84 -4.32 -37.12
CA PRO A 150 -5.13 -4.28 -37.78
C PRO A 150 -6.17 -5.11 -37.02
N ASP A 151 -7.39 -4.56 -36.88
CA ASP A 151 -8.49 -5.25 -36.22
C ASP A 151 -9.15 -6.27 -37.17
N LYS A 152 -9.98 -7.16 -36.62
CA LYS A 152 -10.72 -8.19 -37.37
C LYS A 152 -11.50 -7.62 -38.55
N ASN A 153 -12.14 -6.47 -38.35
CA ASN A 153 -12.92 -5.79 -39.37
C ASN A 153 -12.03 -5.28 -40.51
N ASP A 154 -10.81 -4.84 -40.21
CA ASP A 154 -9.85 -4.38 -41.21
C ASP A 154 -9.41 -5.55 -42.10
N LEU A 155 -9.27 -6.75 -41.53
CA LEU A 155 -8.92 -7.96 -42.27
C LEU A 155 -10.01 -8.38 -43.26
N GLU A 156 -11.28 -8.14 -42.91
CA GLU A 156 -12.41 -8.38 -43.81
C GLU A 156 -12.46 -7.33 -44.92
N GLN A 157 -12.30 -6.05 -44.59
CA GLN A 157 -12.31 -4.96 -45.58
C GLN A 157 -11.16 -5.05 -46.59
N LEU A 158 -9.99 -5.49 -46.14
CA LEU A 158 -8.80 -5.67 -46.97
C LEU A 158 -8.82 -7.00 -47.75
N GLY A 159 -9.85 -7.85 -47.58
CA GLY A 159 -10.02 -9.10 -48.31
C GLY A 159 -9.06 -10.22 -47.90
N TYR A 160 -8.39 -10.11 -46.75
CA TYR A 160 -7.49 -11.17 -46.28
C TYR A 160 -8.24 -12.45 -45.93
N LEU A 161 -9.48 -12.32 -45.42
CA LEU A 161 -10.32 -13.46 -45.05
C LEU A 161 -10.80 -14.29 -46.26
N ASP A 162 -10.71 -13.75 -47.48
CA ASP A 162 -11.11 -14.46 -48.71
C ASP A 162 -10.08 -15.53 -49.11
N HIS A 163 -8.85 -15.38 -48.63
CA HIS A 163 -7.76 -16.33 -48.86
C HIS A 163 -7.78 -17.49 -47.85
N VAL A 164 -8.65 -17.43 -46.84
CA VAL A 164 -8.79 -18.44 -45.80
C VAL A 164 -10.00 -19.32 -46.08
N ARG A 165 -9.86 -20.61 -45.79
CA ARG A 165 -10.94 -21.59 -45.99
C ARG A 165 -12.17 -21.26 -45.13
N GLN A 166 -13.35 -21.33 -45.75
CA GLN A 166 -14.62 -21.16 -45.05
C GLN A 166 -14.87 -22.24 -43.98
N GLU A 167 -15.59 -21.81 -42.94
CA GLU A 167 -15.93 -22.62 -41.77
C GLU A 167 -17.01 -23.66 -42.09
N LYS A 168 -16.79 -24.92 -41.68
CA LYS A 168 -17.85 -25.93 -41.65
C LYS A 168 -18.60 -25.88 -40.32
N PRO A 169 -19.89 -26.26 -40.28
CA PRO A 169 -20.68 -26.21 -39.04
C PRO A 169 -20.09 -27.07 -37.91
N VAL A 170 -19.45 -28.20 -38.23
CA VAL A 170 -18.77 -29.07 -37.25
C VAL A 170 -17.54 -28.38 -36.63
N GLU A 171 -16.84 -27.56 -37.41
CA GLU A 171 -15.61 -26.89 -36.99
C GLU A 171 -15.92 -25.64 -36.17
N ARG A 172 -16.99 -24.93 -36.53
CA ARG A 172 -17.52 -23.85 -35.71
C ARG A 172 -17.93 -24.34 -34.33
N ALA A 173 -18.54 -25.53 -34.24
CA ALA A 173 -18.83 -26.16 -32.95
C ALA A 173 -17.56 -26.54 -32.16
N GLY A 174 -16.44 -26.76 -32.86
CA GLY A 174 -15.10 -26.93 -32.29
C GLY A 174 -14.35 -25.62 -32.01
N GLY A 175 -14.99 -24.46 -32.19
CA GLY A 175 -14.39 -23.15 -31.93
C GLY A 175 -13.55 -22.58 -33.09
N TYR A 176 -13.57 -23.19 -34.28
CA TYR A 176 -12.88 -22.65 -35.44
C TYR A 176 -13.69 -21.54 -36.13
N THR A 177 -13.06 -20.39 -36.32
CA THR A 177 -13.53 -19.27 -37.15
C THR A 177 -12.48 -18.89 -38.19
N ARG A 178 -12.92 -18.44 -39.37
CA ARG A 178 -12.03 -18.08 -40.49
C ARG A 178 -11.08 -16.92 -40.18
N GLU A 179 -11.40 -16.11 -39.17
CA GLU A 179 -10.57 -15.01 -38.68
C GLU A 179 -9.31 -15.50 -37.96
N TYR A 180 -9.40 -16.66 -37.32
CA TYR A 180 -8.39 -17.14 -36.38
C TYR A 180 -7.01 -17.36 -37.02
N PRO A 181 -6.88 -17.97 -38.22
CA PRO A 181 -5.59 -18.12 -38.87
C PRO A 181 -4.91 -16.79 -39.22
N CYS A 182 -5.69 -15.78 -39.64
CA CYS A 182 -5.14 -14.46 -39.97
C CYS A 182 -4.66 -13.74 -38.70
N LEU A 183 -5.47 -13.74 -37.64
CA LEU A 183 -5.08 -13.13 -36.36
C LEU A 183 -3.84 -13.81 -35.77
N ARG A 184 -3.74 -15.14 -35.89
CA ARG A 184 -2.56 -15.87 -35.46
C ARG A 184 -1.31 -15.50 -36.24
N ALA A 185 -1.42 -15.35 -37.56
CA ALA A 185 -0.30 -14.91 -38.40
C ALA A 185 0.15 -13.48 -38.06
N ILE A 186 -0.79 -12.59 -37.69
CA ILE A 186 -0.50 -11.23 -37.27
C ILE A 186 0.19 -11.23 -35.90
N GLU A 187 -0.33 -11.98 -34.93
CA GLU A 187 0.30 -12.18 -33.61
C GLU A 187 1.75 -12.65 -33.79
N GLU A 188 1.99 -13.69 -34.58
CA GLU A 188 3.35 -14.20 -34.85
C GLU A 188 4.24 -13.16 -35.55
N ALA A 189 3.72 -12.37 -36.49
CA ALA A 189 4.50 -11.33 -37.16
C ALA A 189 4.90 -10.19 -36.21
N PHE A 190 4.00 -9.77 -35.31
CA PHE A 190 4.22 -8.66 -34.40
C PHE A 190 4.98 -9.05 -33.12
N ASP A 191 4.78 -10.27 -32.60
CA ASP A 191 5.52 -10.77 -31.44
C ASP A 191 7.00 -11.06 -31.78
N MET A 192 7.30 -11.34 -33.07
CA MET A 192 8.67 -11.47 -33.55
C MET A 192 9.36 -10.13 -33.87
N LEU A 193 8.64 -9.00 -33.81
CA LEU A 193 9.13 -7.64 -34.02
C LEU A 193 9.43 -6.94 -32.69
N LEU A 194 10.19 -7.59 -31.80
CA LEU A 194 10.66 -6.95 -30.58
C LEU A 194 11.83 -5.99 -30.90
N PHE A 195 11.52 -4.70 -31.08
CA PHE A 195 12.54 -3.66 -30.97
C PHE A 195 12.87 -3.44 -29.49
N VAL A 196 13.95 -4.08 -29.01
CA VAL A 196 14.51 -3.77 -27.70
C VAL A 196 15.27 -2.46 -27.82
N LYS A 197 14.65 -1.36 -27.37
CA LYS A 197 15.40 -0.13 -27.10
C LYS A 197 16.28 -0.38 -25.89
N GLU A 198 17.60 -0.48 -26.08
CA GLU A 198 18.55 -0.32 -24.97
C GLU A 198 18.32 1.08 -24.39
N ASN A 199 17.62 1.15 -23.26
CA ASN A 199 17.45 2.41 -22.56
C ASN A 199 18.83 2.88 -22.11
N SER A 200 19.30 3.96 -22.73
CA SER A 200 20.38 4.79 -22.23
C SER A 200 20.05 5.20 -20.79
N LEU A 201 20.73 4.56 -19.84
CA LEU A 201 20.90 5.04 -18.47
C LEU A 201 21.56 6.41 -18.51
N ILE A 202 20.78 7.49 -18.58
CA ILE A 202 21.27 8.85 -18.28
C ILE A 202 20.20 9.62 -17.51
N ASP A 203 20.42 9.69 -16.20
CA ASP A 203 20.15 10.77 -15.25
C ASP A 203 18.80 11.51 -15.28
N THR A 204 17.89 11.07 -14.42
CA THR A 204 16.98 11.99 -13.70
C THR A 204 17.56 12.32 -12.32
N LYS A 205 18.56 13.20 -12.31
CA LYS A 205 18.86 14.04 -11.15
C LYS A 205 18.78 15.49 -11.56
N GLN A 206 17.65 16.12 -11.31
CA GLN A 206 17.57 17.54 -11.04
C GLN A 206 16.45 17.75 -10.02
N GLY A 207 16.88 17.87 -8.76
CA GLY A 207 16.08 18.49 -7.70
C GLY A 207 15.94 20.00 -7.97
N PRO A 208 15.07 20.68 -7.22
CA PRO A 208 14.77 22.09 -7.45
C PRO A 208 15.98 22.95 -7.08
N THR A 209 16.43 23.77 -8.03
CA THR A 209 17.37 24.85 -7.78
C THR A 209 16.59 26.05 -7.26
N ASP A 210 16.64 26.27 -5.95
CA ASP A 210 16.43 27.57 -5.33
C ASP A 210 17.69 28.41 -5.55
N GLU A 211 17.64 29.43 -6.42
CA GLU A 211 18.50 30.61 -6.31
C GLU A 211 17.71 31.87 -6.69
N ASN A 212 17.61 32.78 -5.72
CA ASN A 212 17.15 34.15 -5.82
C ASN A 212 18.04 34.97 -6.77
N GLU A 213 17.48 35.92 -7.54
CA GLU A 213 17.97 37.32 -7.52
C GLU A 213 17.11 38.30 -8.35
N SER A 214 16.62 39.33 -7.64
CA SER A 214 16.65 40.77 -7.99
C SER A 214 16.09 41.35 -9.31
N MET A 215 15.16 42.28 -9.10
CA MET A 215 15.04 43.64 -9.69
C MET A 215 14.53 43.85 -11.12
N GLU A 216 13.96 45.05 -11.30
CA GLU A 216 13.36 45.68 -12.50
C GLU A 216 11.92 45.20 -12.80
N THR A 217 10.85 46.00 -12.73
CA THR A 217 10.62 47.47 -12.79
C THR A 217 9.27 47.79 -12.13
#